data_AF-A0A844BLP3-F1
#
_entry.id   AF-A0A844BLP3-F1
#
_cell.length_a   1.000
_cell.length_b   1.000
_cell.length_c   1.000
_cell.angle_alpha   90.00
_cell.angle_beta   90.00
_cell.angle_gamma   90.00
#
_symmetry.space_group_name_H-M   'P 1'
#
loop_
_entity.id
_entity.type
_entity.pdbx_description
1 polymer ?
#
loop_
_entity_poly.entity_id
_entity_poly.type
_entity_poly.pdbx_seq_one_letter_code
_entity_poly.pdbx_strand_id
1 'polypeptide(L)'
;MKQAWQAMIALMLLVLLVGCSAKLEDYQGEQPQLKLETFFNGDLVAHGIVQDYSGKVIQRFTADLKGTWDGNEGVLDEQFYYADGTRQERIWYLTKTADHTYEGRASDVEGTAIGTTSGNALHWRYTLIIELDGEPFAVDLDDWMYLVDENNMINRTQMYKFGLPVGEITLYIGKRS
;
A
#
# COMPACT_ATOMS: atom_id res chain seq x y z
N MET A 1 -9.76 25.01 -41.33
CA MET A 1 -10.72 23.88 -41.25
C MET A 1 -10.05 22.56 -40.84
N LYS A 2 -9.05 22.04 -41.57
CA LYS A 2 -8.37 20.77 -41.21
C LYS A 2 -7.69 20.77 -39.83
N GLN A 3 -7.01 21.87 -39.46
CA GLN A 3 -6.36 22.00 -38.16
C GLN A 3 -7.35 22.07 -36.99
N ALA A 4 -8.49 22.74 -37.18
CA ALA A 4 -9.57 22.78 -36.19
C ALA A 4 -10.20 21.39 -35.99
N TRP A 5 -10.31 20.59 -37.04
CA TRP A 5 -10.77 19.20 -36.98
C TRP A 5 -9.78 18.32 -36.22
N GLN A 6 -8.48 18.44 -36.49
CA GLN A 6 -7.43 17.68 -35.79
C GLN A 6 -7.35 18.03 -34.30
N ALA A 7 -7.46 19.31 -33.95
CA ALA A 7 -7.53 19.76 -32.56
C ALA A 7 -8.77 19.23 -31.84
N MET A 8 -9.92 19.15 -32.53
CA MET A 8 -11.16 18.63 -31.98
C MET A 8 -11.10 17.11 -31.75
N ILE A 9 -10.48 16.35 -32.66
CA ILE A 9 -10.21 14.91 -32.45
C ILE A 9 -9.24 14.69 -31.29
N ALA A 10 -8.16 15.47 -31.20
CA ALA A 10 -7.21 15.36 -30.10
C ALA A 10 -7.86 15.66 -28.75
N LEU A 11 -8.69 16.71 -28.67
CA LEU A 11 -9.43 17.05 -27.46
C LEU A 11 -10.47 15.97 -27.09
N MET A 12 -11.13 15.38 -28.08
CA MET A 12 -12.09 14.28 -27.87
C MET A 12 -11.39 12.99 -27.38
N LEU A 13 -10.19 12.70 -27.89
CA LEU A 13 -9.35 11.59 -27.41
C LEU A 13 -8.85 11.83 -25.97
N LEU A 14 -8.56 13.08 -25.59
CA LEU A 14 -8.19 13.45 -24.22
C LEU A 14 -9.35 13.28 -23.22
N VAL A 15 -10.59 13.54 -23.63
CA VAL A 15 -11.80 13.36 -22.78
C VAL A 15 -12.18 11.89 -22.62
N LEU A 16 -11.82 11.02 -23.57
CA LEU A 16 -12.07 9.57 -23.47
C LEU A 16 -11.10 8.83 -22.55
N LEU A 17 -10.07 9.51 -22.01
CA LEU A 17 -9.11 8.93 -21.06
C LEU A 17 -9.56 9.07 -19.60
N VAL A 18 -10.80 9.49 -19.33
CA VAL A 18 -11.36 9.45 -17.97
C VAL A 18 -11.66 8.00 -17.61
N GLY A 19 -10.62 7.28 -17.18
CA GLY A 19 -10.74 5.94 -16.62
C GLY A 19 -11.54 5.98 -15.33
N CYS A 20 -12.40 4.99 -15.13
CA CYS A 20 -13.06 4.77 -13.84
C CYS A 20 -11.99 4.30 -12.85
N SER A 21 -11.61 5.16 -11.91
CA SER A 21 -10.82 4.73 -10.76
C SER A 21 -11.75 4.09 -9.75
N ALA A 22 -11.35 2.94 -9.19
CA ALA A 22 -12.07 2.36 -8.06
C ALA A 22 -12.05 3.33 -6.86
N LYS A 23 -13.14 3.37 -6.11
CA LYS A 23 -13.26 4.12 -4.86
C LYS A 23 -13.41 3.15 -3.70
N LEU A 24 -13.05 3.61 -2.50
CA LEU A 24 -13.10 2.77 -1.31
C LEU A 24 -14.55 2.37 -0.98
N GLU A 25 -15.52 3.25 -1.24
CA GLU A 25 -16.94 3.00 -1.01
C GLU A 25 -17.51 1.90 -1.89
N ASP A 26 -16.87 1.61 -3.03
CA ASP A 26 -17.30 0.53 -3.94
C ASP A 26 -17.26 -0.84 -3.25
N TYR A 27 -16.48 -0.98 -2.16
CA TYR A 27 -16.30 -2.22 -1.40
C TYR A 27 -17.23 -2.35 -0.18
N GLN A 28 -18.10 -1.38 0.12
CA GLN A 28 -18.85 -1.33 1.39
C GLN A 28 -19.67 -2.61 1.69
N GLY A 29 -20.15 -3.30 0.65
CA GLY A 29 -20.93 -4.54 0.76
C GLY A 29 -20.11 -5.83 0.81
N GLU A 30 -18.79 -5.75 0.62
CA GLU A 30 -17.92 -6.93 0.51
C GLU A 30 -17.60 -7.57 1.86
N GLN A 31 -17.34 -8.86 1.82
CA GLN A 31 -16.97 -9.68 2.97
C GLN A 31 -15.72 -10.51 2.65
N PRO A 32 -14.89 -10.85 3.65
CA PRO A 32 -15.00 -10.48 5.07
C PRO A 32 -14.69 -8.99 5.33
N GLN A 33 -15.28 -8.41 6.38
CA GLN A 33 -14.93 -7.05 6.79
C GLN A 33 -13.50 -6.98 7.35
N LEU A 34 -12.69 -6.09 6.79
CA LEU A 34 -11.32 -5.86 7.20
C LEU A 34 -11.27 -5.00 8.49
N LYS A 35 -10.62 -5.56 9.51
CA LYS A 35 -10.23 -4.90 10.75
C LYS A 35 -8.76 -5.16 11.01
N LEU A 36 -7.96 -4.11 11.17
CA LEU A 36 -6.51 -4.24 11.31
C LEU A 36 -6.17 -4.97 12.62
N GLU A 37 -6.91 -4.70 13.69
CA GLU A 37 -6.78 -5.33 15.00
C GLU A 37 -7.07 -6.84 15.02
N THR A 38 -7.72 -7.34 13.96
CA THR A 38 -8.01 -8.76 13.78
C THR A 38 -7.04 -9.43 12.82
N PHE A 39 -6.76 -8.80 11.67
CA PHE A 39 -5.91 -9.40 10.65
C PHE A 39 -4.43 -9.35 11.04
N PHE A 40 -3.93 -8.18 11.45
CA PHE A 40 -2.54 -7.96 11.84
C PHE A 40 -2.30 -8.23 13.33
N ASN A 41 -2.90 -9.28 13.88
CA ASN A 41 -2.69 -9.71 15.26
C ASN A 41 -2.26 -11.18 15.29
N GLY A 42 -1.04 -11.43 15.74
CA GLY A 42 -0.34 -12.72 15.63
C GLY A 42 0.81 -12.69 14.63
N ASP A 43 1.30 -13.88 14.28
CA ASP A 43 2.41 -14.06 13.35
C ASP A 43 1.89 -14.15 11.89
N LEU A 44 2.50 -13.39 10.98
CA LEU A 44 2.20 -13.40 9.56
C LEU A 44 3.48 -13.53 8.72
N VAL A 45 3.30 -13.83 7.44
CA VAL A 45 4.35 -13.87 6.43
C VAL A 45 3.92 -13.06 5.21
N ALA A 46 4.86 -12.38 4.59
CA ALA A 46 4.65 -11.69 3.33
C ALA A 46 5.59 -12.18 2.22
N HIS A 47 5.09 -12.15 0.99
CA HIS A 47 5.86 -12.44 -0.22
C HIS A 47 5.55 -11.37 -1.26
N GLY A 48 6.58 -10.67 -1.75
CA GLY A 48 6.37 -9.49 -2.58
C GLY A 48 7.43 -9.24 -3.64
N ILE A 49 7.07 -8.34 -4.55
CA ILE A 49 7.91 -7.82 -5.62
C ILE A 49 7.84 -6.30 -5.65
N VAL A 50 8.92 -5.67 -6.09
CA VAL A 50 8.97 -4.25 -6.44
C VAL A 50 9.22 -4.13 -7.94
N GLN A 51 8.43 -3.31 -8.60
CA GLN A 51 8.53 -3.01 -10.02
C GLN A 51 8.89 -1.54 -10.23
N ASP A 52 9.71 -1.25 -11.24
CA ASP A 52 9.95 0.12 -11.68
C ASP A 52 8.77 0.67 -12.50
N TYR A 53 8.83 1.95 -12.88
CA TYR A 53 7.81 2.61 -13.69
C TYR A 53 7.57 1.95 -15.07
N SER A 54 8.47 1.10 -15.56
CA SER A 54 8.30 0.33 -16.80
C SER A 54 7.59 -1.00 -16.59
N GLY A 55 7.31 -1.37 -15.32
CA GLY A 55 6.73 -2.64 -14.92
C GLY A 55 7.76 -3.76 -14.77
N LYS A 56 9.07 -3.48 -14.89
CA LYS A 56 10.10 -4.49 -14.73
C LYS A 56 10.29 -4.78 -13.24
N VAL A 57 10.31 -6.07 -12.86
CA VAL A 57 10.65 -6.48 -11.49
C VAL A 57 12.11 -6.16 -11.22
N ILE A 58 12.36 -5.27 -10.27
CA ILE A 58 13.70 -4.83 -9.87
C ILE A 58 14.13 -5.39 -8.52
N GLN A 59 13.18 -5.81 -7.67
CA GLN A 59 13.45 -6.41 -6.37
C GLN A 59 12.37 -7.44 -6.03
N ARG A 60 12.75 -8.45 -5.23
CA ARG A 60 11.84 -9.44 -4.65
C ARG A 60 12.15 -9.57 -3.18
N PHE A 61 11.14 -9.81 -2.35
CA PHE A 61 11.34 -9.92 -0.92
C PHE A 61 10.35 -10.89 -0.27
N THR A 62 10.74 -11.36 0.90
CA THR A 62 9.84 -11.98 1.88
C THR A 62 9.90 -11.17 3.17
N ALA A 63 8.85 -11.19 3.97
CA ALA A 63 8.93 -10.62 5.31
C ALA A 63 8.27 -11.53 6.34
N ASP A 64 8.83 -11.55 7.54
CA ASP A 64 8.17 -12.06 8.74
C ASP A 64 7.53 -10.88 9.45
N LEU A 65 6.25 -11.02 9.82
CA LEU A 65 5.51 -9.98 10.52
C LEU A 65 5.01 -10.50 11.85
N LYS A 66 5.06 -9.66 12.88
CA LYS A 66 4.50 -9.96 14.19
C LYS A 66 3.66 -8.79 14.68
N GLY A 67 2.36 -9.02 14.67
CA GLY A 67 1.37 -8.06 15.12
C GLY A 67 0.94 -8.31 16.56
N THR A 68 0.79 -7.24 17.33
CA THR A 68 0.20 -7.26 18.67
C THR A 68 -0.76 -6.09 18.81
N TRP A 69 -1.89 -6.30 19.49
CA TRP A 69 -2.90 -5.27 19.71
C TRP A 69 -3.38 -5.25 21.16
N ASP A 70 -3.54 -4.05 21.71
CA ASP A 70 -4.16 -3.77 23.00
C ASP A 70 -5.19 -2.64 22.84
N GLY A 71 -6.47 -3.00 22.85
CA GLY A 71 -7.57 -2.07 22.60
C GLY A 71 -7.45 -1.44 21.21
N ASN A 72 -7.20 -0.13 21.17
CA ASN A 72 -7.07 0.63 19.92
C ASN A 72 -5.61 0.79 19.44
N GLU A 73 -4.63 0.36 20.24
CA GLU A 73 -3.22 0.47 19.89
C GLU A 73 -2.69 -0.86 19.35
N GLY A 74 -1.89 -0.79 18.29
CA GLY A 74 -1.26 -1.94 17.65
C GLY A 74 0.22 -1.70 17.41
N VAL A 75 1.01 -2.76 17.49
CA VAL A 75 2.40 -2.78 17.04
C VAL A 75 2.55 -3.88 16.01
N LEU A 76 3.06 -3.55 14.83
CA LEU A 76 3.38 -4.49 13.76
C LEU A 76 4.88 -4.41 13.46
N ASP A 77 5.62 -5.42 13.92
CA ASP A 77 7.05 -5.60 13.67
C ASP A 77 7.22 -6.38 12.36
N GLU A 78 7.89 -5.77 11.39
CA GLU A 78 8.10 -6.30 10.04
C GLU A 78 9.60 -6.48 9.77
N GLN A 79 10.00 -7.72 9.50
CA GLN A 79 11.38 -8.10 9.19
C GLN A 79 11.48 -8.49 7.72
N PHE A 80 12.04 -7.62 6.89
CA PHE A 80 12.17 -7.81 5.44
C PHE A 80 13.49 -8.51 5.08
N TYR A 81 13.38 -9.45 4.14
CA TYR A 81 14.49 -10.19 3.55
C TYR A 81 14.44 -10.04 2.03
N TYR A 82 15.39 -9.30 1.47
CA TYR A 82 15.46 -9.00 0.04
C TYR A 82 16.31 -10.03 -0.71
N ALA A 83 16.03 -10.18 -2.02
CA ALA A 83 16.71 -11.17 -2.86
C ALA A 83 18.19 -10.86 -3.11
N ASP A 84 18.63 -9.63 -2.91
CA ASP A 84 20.04 -9.22 -2.94
C ASP A 84 20.80 -9.50 -1.62
N GLY A 85 20.10 -10.04 -0.62
CA GLY A 85 20.65 -10.36 0.70
C GLY A 85 20.54 -9.23 1.72
N THR A 86 20.05 -8.04 1.33
CA THR A 86 19.79 -6.95 2.27
C THR A 86 18.62 -7.29 3.18
N ARG A 87 18.60 -6.65 4.36
CA ARG A 87 17.56 -6.80 5.37
C ARG A 87 17.14 -5.43 5.86
N GLN A 88 15.86 -5.31 6.17
CA GLN A 88 15.29 -4.09 6.73
C GLN A 88 14.29 -4.45 7.81
N GLU A 89 14.23 -3.63 8.84
CA GLU A 89 13.23 -3.71 9.89
C GLU A 89 12.33 -2.48 9.78
N ARG A 90 11.02 -2.68 9.92
CA ARG A 90 10.06 -1.60 10.13
C ARG A 90 9.13 -1.99 11.27
N ILE A 91 8.97 -1.08 12.22
CA ILE A 91 8.03 -1.26 13.33
C ILE A 91 6.96 -0.17 13.20
N TRP A 92 5.74 -0.60 12.89
CA TRP A 92 4.58 0.28 12.89
C TRP A 92 3.97 0.37 14.28
N TYR A 93 3.69 1.59 14.70
CA TYR A 93 2.80 1.93 15.81
C TYR A 93 1.48 2.39 15.21
N LEU A 94 0.46 1.56 15.34
CA LEU A 94 -0.86 1.73 14.74
C LEU A 94 -1.86 2.17 15.80
N THR A 95 -2.74 3.10 15.46
CA THR A 95 -3.83 3.54 16.33
C THR A 95 -5.14 3.50 15.57
N LYS A 96 -6.14 2.80 16.10
CA LYS A 96 -7.52 2.88 15.61
C LYS A 96 -8.17 4.15 16.18
N THR A 97 -8.29 5.17 15.35
CA THR A 97 -8.77 6.50 15.78
C THR A 97 -10.30 6.62 15.75
N ALA A 98 -10.95 5.84 14.90
CA ALA A 98 -12.40 5.72 14.83
C ALA A 98 -12.80 4.38 14.20
N ASP A 99 -14.10 4.13 14.08
CA ASP A 99 -14.58 3.04 13.25
C ASP A 99 -14.10 3.24 11.82
N HIS A 100 -13.46 2.21 11.28
CA HIS A 100 -12.90 2.19 9.93
C HIS A 100 -11.78 3.19 9.64
N THR A 101 -11.22 3.89 10.64
CA THR A 101 -10.13 4.85 10.45
C THR A 101 -8.96 4.53 11.36
N TYR A 102 -7.76 4.60 10.80
CA TYR A 102 -6.52 4.19 11.44
C TYR A 102 -5.42 5.21 11.14
N GLU A 103 -4.49 5.35 12.08
CA GLU A 103 -3.23 6.08 11.93
C GLU A 103 -2.06 5.13 12.14
N GLY A 104 -0.92 5.44 11.50
CA GLY A 104 0.30 4.67 11.67
C GLY A 104 1.55 5.55 11.71
N ARG A 105 2.53 5.15 12.52
CA ARG A 105 3.84 5.80 12.62
C ARG A 105 4.94 4.74 12.58
N ALA A 106 6.04 5.03 11.90
CA ALA A 106 7.25 4.21 11.91
C ALA A 106 8.47 5.13 11.78
N SER A 107 9.67 4.63 12.09
CA SER A 107 10.90 5.44 12.10
C SER A 107 11.31 5.97 10.72
N ASP A 108 10.91 5.27 9.65
CA ASP A 108 11.18 5.60 8.25
C ASP A 108 9.98 6.25 7.55
N VAL A 109 8.92 6.60 8.30
CA VAL A 109 7.72 7.27 7.77
C VAL A 109 7.74 8.74 8.15
N GLU A 110 7.66 9.61 7.15
CA GLU A 110 7.52 11.05 7.39
C GLU A 110 6.07 11.36 7.81
N GLY A 111 5.91 11.90 9.03
CA GLY A 111 4.61 12.31 9.54
C GLY A 111 3.77 11.16 10.09
N THR A 112 2.58 10.94 9.53
CA THR A 112 1.63 9.92 10.01
C THR A 112 0.91 9.33 8.80
N ALA A 113 0.92 8.01 8.73
CA ALA A 113 0.17 7.24 7.77
C ALA A 113 -1.31 7.26 8.11
N ILE A 114 -2.18 7.39 7.09
CA ILE A 114 -3.63 7.47 7.25
C ILE A 114 -4.28 6.33 6.51
N GLY A 115 -5.15 5.60 7.21
CA GLY A 115 -5.88 4.44 6.71
C GLY A 115 -7.37 4.55 6.84
N THR A 116 -8.10 4.17 5.80
CA THR A 116 -9.56 3.99 5.86
C THR A 116 -9.97 2.63 5.30
N THR A 117 -10.82 1.90 6.01
CA THR A 117 -11.36 0.60 5.55
C THR A 117 -12.79 0.72 5.05
N SER A 118 -13.18 -0.15 4.10
CA SER A 118 -14.57 -0.34 3.67
C SER A 118 -14.74 -1.76 3.15
N GLY A 119 -15.68 -2.52 3.71
CA GLY A 119 -15.81 -3.96 3.44
C GLY A 119 -14.49 -4.68 3.66
N ASN A 120 -13.99 -5.36 2.62
CA ASN A 120 -12.73 -6.10 2.66
C ASN A 120 -11.49 -5.27 2.26
N ALA A 121 -11.64 -3.99 1.96
CA ALA A 121 -10.58 -3.12 1.47
C ALA A 121 -10.06 -2.14 2.53
N LEU A 122 -8.76 -1.82 2.45
CA LEU A 122 -8.11 -0.71 3.14
C LEU A 122 -7.39 0.15 2.10
N HIS A 123 -7.59 1.47 2.19
CA HIS A 123 -6.77 2.45 1.50
C HIS A 123 -5.85 3.13 2.52
N TRP A 124 -4.53 2.96 2.35
CA TRP A 124 -3.51 3.38 3.29
C TRP A 124 -2.49 4.30 2.58
N ARG A 125 -2.23 5.49 3.14
CA ARG A 125 -1.38 6.50 2.49
C ARG A 125 -0.37 7.08 3.45
N TYR A 126 0.87 7.20 3.00
CA TYR A 126 1.98 7.72 3.79
C TYR A 126 3.18 8.10 2.91
N THR A 127 4.14 8.80 3.50
CA THR A 127 5.42 9.11 2.85
C THR A 127 6.53 8.30 3.51
N LEU A 128 7.23 7.50 2.73
CA LEU A 128 8.32 6.65 3.17
C LEU A 128 9.66 7.26 2.79
N ILE A 129 10.60 7.26 3.74
CA ILE A 129 12.00 7.62 3.50
C ILE A 129 12.77 6.35 3.15
N ILE A 130 13.20 6.24 1.90
CA ILE A 130 14.09 5.15 1.45
C ILE A 130 15.51 5.67 1.29
N GLU A 131 16.51 4.84 1.54
CA GLU A 131 17.89 5.17 1.17
C GLU A 131 18.14 4.74 -0.28
N LEU A 132 18.49 5.69 -1.14
CA LEU A 132 18.87 5.42 -2.52
C LEU A 132 20.24 6.05 -2.78
N ASP A 133 21.23 5.24 -3.15
CA ASP A 133 22.61 5.67 -3.40
C ASP A 133 23.24 6.47 -2.23
N GLY A 134 22.82 6.21 -1.00
CA GLY A 134 23.29 6.88 0.21
C GLY A 134 22.64 8.23 0.51
N GLU A 135 21.64 8.64 -0.28
CA GLU A 135 20.81 9.81 0.00
C GLU A 135 19.40 9.40 0.43
N PRO A 136 18.82 10.05 1.47
CA PRO A 136 17.45 9.81 1.86
C PRO A 136 16.50 10.36 0.80
N PHE A 137 15.56 9.52 0.37
CA PHE A 137 14.62 9.81 -0.69
C PHE A 137 13.19 9.58 -0.20
N ALA A 138 12.42 10.65 -0.07
CA ALA A 138 11.00 10.57 0.28
C ALA A 138 10.16 10.10 -0.92
N VAL A 139 9.35 9.07 -0.74
CA VAL A 139 8.41 8.52 -1.74
C VAL A 139 7.03 8.49 -1.12
N ASP A 140 6.01 8.91 -1.86
CA ASP A 140 4.62 8.79 -1.42
C ASP A 140 4.06 7.42 -1.81
N LEU A 141 3.44 6.73 -0.87
CA LEU A 141 2.90 5.38 -1.00
C LEU A 141 1.37 5.48 -0.98
N ASP A 142 0.73 4.93 -2.00
CA ASP A 142 -0.72 4.74 -2.10
C ASP A 142 -1.02 3.23 -2.12
N ASP A 143 -1.33 2.70 -0.94
CA ASP A 143 -1.50 1.28 -0.68
C ASP A 143 -2.98 0.91 -0.67
N TRP A 144 -3.33 -0.06 -1.51
CA TRP A 144 -4.60 -0.75 -1.48
C TRP A 144 -4.40 -2.17 -0.97
N MET A 145 -4.99 -2.48 0.18
CA MET A 145 -5.00 -3.82 0.74
C MET A 145 -6.39 -4.43 0.64
N TYR A 146 -6.45 -5.67 0.15
CA TYR A 146 -7.68 -6.41 -0.05
C TYR A 146 -7.61 -7.71 0.74
N LEU A 147 -8.50 -7.85 1.72
CA LEU A 147 -8.69 -9.09 2.47
C LEU A 147 -9.41 -10.09 1.55
N VAL A 148 -8.73 -11.18 1.22
CA VAL A 148 -9.24 -12.24 0.35
C VAL A 148 -10.10 -13.22 1.16
N ASP A 149 -9.62 -13.59 2.34
CA ASP A 149 -10.32 -14.37 3.35
C ASP A 149 -9.76 -14.05 4.75
N GLU A 150 -10.16 -14.77 5.80
CA GLU A 150 -9.74 -14.51 7.18
C GLU A 150 -8.23 -14.57 7.43
N ASN A 151 -7.47 -15.22 6.53
CA ASN A 151 -6.05 -15.49 6.67
C ASN A 151 -5.19 -14.88 5.57
N ASN A 152 -5.78 -14.47 4.45
CA ASN A 152 -5.04 -14.09 3.24
C ASN A 152 -5.41 -12.66 2.79
N MET A 153 -4.40 -11.85 2.50
CA MET A 153 -4.53 -10.47 2.02
C MET A 153 -3.58 -10.21 0.85
N ILE A 154 -4.03 -9.38 -0.09
CA ILE A 154 -3.20 -8.85 -1.18
C ILE A 154 -3.05 -7.34 -0.98
N ASN A 155 -1.81 -6.86 -0.98
CA ASN A 155 -1.50 -5.44 -1.00
C ASN A 155 -0.93 -5.05 -2.38
N ARG A 156 -1.43 -3.94 -2.90
CA ARG A 156 -0.97 -3.29 -4.13
C ARG A 156 -0.69 -1.84 -3.83
N THR A 157 0.51 -1.41 -4.13
CA THR A 157 1.03 -0.10 -3.78
C THR A 157 1.51 0.61 -5.02
N GLN A 158 1.09 1.85 -5.17
CA GLN A 158 1.65 2.78 -6.15
C GLN A 158 2.62 3.72 -5.43
N MET A 159 3.82 3.88 -5.99
CA MET A 159 4.84 4.78 -5.45
C MET A 159 4.91 6.05 -6.30
N TYR A 160 4.91 7.21 -5.66
CA TYR A 160 5.01 8.51 -6.31
C TYR A 160 6.18 9.34 -5.79
N LYS A 161 6.75 10.14 -6.69
CA LYS A 161 7.68 11.21 -6.34
C LYS A 161 7.22 12.49 -7.02
N PHE A 162 6.99 13.54 -6.25
CA PHE A 162 6.49 14.82 -6.77
C PHE A 162 5.21 14.65 -7.63
N GLY A 163 4.35 13.70 -7.25
CA GLY A 163 3.12 13.35 -7.97
C GLY A 163 3.30 12.52 -9.24
N LEU A 164 4.53 12.12 -9.59
CA LEU A 164 4.80 11.25 -10.73
C LEU A 164 4.99 9.80 -10.27
N PRO A 165 4.39 8.81 -10.95
CA PRO A 165 4.58 7.41 -10.60
C PRO A 165 6.04 6.99 -10.84
N VAL A 166 6.65 6.33 -9.87
CA VAL A 166 8.04 5.88 -9.93
C VAL A 166 8.21 4.37 -9.83
N GLY A 167 7.18 3.66 -9.38
CA GLY A 167 7.15 2.20 -9.34
C GLY A 167 5.96 1.66 -8.56
N GLU A 168 5.94 0.34 -8.38
CA GLU A 168 4.85 -0.37 -7.71
C GLU A 168 5.39 -1.42 -6.75
N ILE A 169 4.66 -1.70 -5.68
CA ILE A 169 4.89 -2.86 -4.82
C ILE A 169 3.64 -3.73 -4.89
N THR A 170 3.82 -5.04 -5.05
CA THR A 170 2.74 -6.00 -4.88
C THR A 170 3.20 -7.08 -3.93
N LEU A 171 2.43 -7.34 -2.89
CA LEU A 171 2.72 -8.43 -1.98
C LEU A 171 1.44 -9.15 -1.52
N TYR A 172 1.63 -10.43 -1.25
CA TYR A 172 0.71 -11.23 -0.47
C TYR A 172 1.13 -11.16 1.01
N ILE A 173 0.16 -11.12 1.90
CA ILE A 173 0.32 -11.23 3.35
C ILE A 173 -0.60 -12.33 3.84
N GLY A 174 -0.06 -13.28 4.61
CA GLY A 174 -0.83 -14.41 5.14
C GLY A 174 -0.54 -14.68 6.60
N LYS A 175 -1.56 -15.08 7.37
CA LYS A 175 -1.37 -15.57 8.74
C LYS A 175 -0.57 -16.87 8.74
N ARG A 176 0.39 -16.98 9.66
CA ARG A 176 1.14 -18.23 9.88
C ARG A 176 0.25 -19.16 10.72
N SER A 177 -0.11 -20.31 10.14
CA SER A 177 -0.90 -21.36 10.80
C SER A 177 -0.08 -22.27 11.71
#